data_AF-A0A661PP85-F1
#
_entry.id   AF-A0A661PP85-F1
#
_cell.length_a   1.000
_cell.length_b   1.000
_cell.length_c   1.000
_cell.angle_alpha   90.00
_cell.angle_beta   90.00
_cell.angle_gamma   90.00
#
_symmetry.space_group_name_H-M   'P 1'
#
loop_
_entity.id
_entity.type
_entity.pdbx_description
1 polymer ?
#
loop_
_entity_poly.entity_id
_entity_poly.type
_entity_poly.pdbx_seq_one_letter_code
_entity_poly.pdbx_strand_id
1 'polypeptide(L)'
;MDLPKTIDPCPIVDALLEVRFTTVIHPNAVFGLIYNELKKDYPKVENLPILQLPDAVRAADPNFQFKPHYKLLDKEFVIQIGPNVVSISSYPEYLGWERFSERIFDILNRVQKVSIIEDVEGVGIRYINFFEQGIFSDIDMDVTINDKPIEYRNTIVRTEIEQEGFISTLQITNNAVHQSKQGSLIDIDAFKEDGLQDFFDKKEEIIGDGHMKEKELFYSLLKEDFLKTLNPVY
;
A
#
# COMPACT_ATOMS: atom_id res chain seq x y z
N MET A 1 -4.22 23.10 -0.82
CA MET A 1 -5.64 22.82 -0.53
C MET A 1 -5.68 22.28 0.89
N ASP A 2 -6.63 22.68 1.73
CA ASP A 2 -6.75 22.09 3.07
C ASP A 2 -7.43 20.72 2.92
N LEU A 3 -6.71 19.64 3.20
CA LEU A 3 -7.20 18.27 3.01
C LEU A 3 -7.68 17.71 4.35
N PRO A 4 -8.82 17.00 4.41
CA PRO A 4 -9.28 16.41 5.66
C PRO A 4 -8.24 15.48 6.28
N LYS A 5 -8.03 15.58 7.60
CA LYS A 5 -7.26 14.62 8.37
C LYS A 5 -7.96 13.27 8.44
N THR A 6 -9.27 13.28 8.63
CA THR A 6 -10.10 12.07 8.73
C THR A 6 -11.48 12.29 8.12
N ILE A 7 -12.12 11.18 7.73
CA ILE A 7 -13.51 11.10 7.32
C ILE A 7 -14.19 9.94 8.08
N ASP A 8 -15.48 10.07 8.33
CA ASP A 8 -16.30 9.08 9.04
C ASP A 8 -17.60 8.79 8.27
N PRO A 9 -17.88 7.51 7.91
CA PRO A 9 -17.07 6.33 8.19
C PRO A 9 -15.73 6.32 7.42
N CYS A 10 -14.68 5.79 8.05
CA CYS A 10 -13.40 5.57 7.38
C CYS A 10 -13.54 4.43 6.34
N PRO A 11 -13.32 4.68 5.04
CA PRO A 11 -13.48 3.64 4.03
C PRO A 11 -12.23 2.75 3.92
N ILE A 12 -11.10 3.11 4.53
CA ILE A 12 -9.84 2.38 4.38
C ILE A 12 -9.95 1.01 5.05
N VAL A 13 -9.91 -0.03 4.23
CA VAL A 13 -9.92 -1.44 4.67
C VAL A 13 -8.54 -2.07 4.62
N ASP A 14 -7.59 -1.47 3.90
CA ASP A 14 -6.19 -1.87 3.91
C ASP A 14 -5.29 -0.65 3.64
N ALA A 15 -4.18 -0.57 4.35
CA ALA A 15 -3.17 0.46 4.20
C ALA A 15 -1.79 -0.21 4.31
N LEU A 16 -0.95 -0.05 3.28
CA LEU A 16 0.29 -0.80 3.14
C LEU A 16 1.42 0.11 2.64
N LEU A 17 2.59 -0.02 3.25
CA LEU A 17 3.86 0.43 2.70
C LEU A 17 4.63 -0.78 2.17
N GLU A 18 5.18 -0.68 0.97
CA GLU A 18 6.11 -1.64 0.39
C GLU A 18 7.46 -0.96 0.12
N VAL A 19 8.56 -1.60 0.52
CA VAL A 19 9.92 -1.20 0.18
C VAL A 19 10.59 -2.35 -0.56
N ARG A 20 10.98 -2.10 -1.81
CA ARG A 20 11.71 -3.02 -2.69
C ARG A 20 13.18 -2.68 -2.70
N PHE A 21 14.05 -3.68 -2.65
CA PHE A 21 15.48 -3.46 -2.51
C PHE A 21 16.33 -4.59 -3.09
N THR A 22 17.59 -4.28 -3.35
CA THR A 22 18.67 -5.26 -3.55
C THR A 22 19.39 -5.54 -2.22
N THR A 23 20.00 -6.71 -2.10
CA THR A 23 20.66 -7.15 -0.86
C THR A 23 22.09 -7.61 -1.11
N VAL A 24 23.00 -7.23 -0.20
CA VAL A 24 24.42 -7.61 -0.26
C VAL A 24 24.71 -9.04 0.20
N ILE A 25 23.68 -9.75 0.69
CA ILE A 25 23.81 -11.10 1.24
C ILE A 25 23.02 -12.12 0.41
N HIS A 26 23.18 -13.40 0.72
CA HIS A 26 22.40 -14.44 0.08
C HIS A 26 20.88 -14.23 0.34
N PRO A 27 20.01 -14.25 -0.68
CA PRO A 27 18.56 -14.04 -0.57
C PRO A 27 17.87 -14.81 0.57
N ASN A 28 18.22 -16.10 0.73
CA ASN A 28 17.65 -16.96 1.78
C ASN A 28 18.05 -16.57 3.23
N ALA A 29 19.06 -15.71 3.42
CA ALA A 29 19.48 -15.24 4.75
C ALA A 29 18.74 -13.97 5.22
N VAL A 30 18.13 -13.23 4.28
CA VAL A 30 17.44 -11.95 4.54
C VAL A 30 16.36 -12.09 5.62
N PHE A 31 15.47 -13.08 5.46
CA PHE A 31 14.38 -13.30 6.41
C PHE A 31 14.89 -13.51 7.83
N GLY A 32 15.89 -14.39 8.02
CA GLY A 32 16.39 -14.73 9.34
C GLY A 32 16.97 -13.54 10.09
N LEU A 33 17.66 -12.64 9.37
CA LEU A 33 18.27 -11.46 9.96
C LEU A 33 17.23 -10.39 10.30
N ILE A 34 16.29 -10.09 9.40
CA ILE A 34 15.20 -9.14 9.69
C ILE A 34 14.31 -9.68 10.82
N TYR A 35 13.93 -10.96 10.75
CA TYR A 35 13.11 -11.58 11.79
C TYR A 35 13.81 -11.56 13.16
N ASN A 36 15.13 -11.72 13.22
CA ASN A 36 15.85 -11.65 14.48
C ASN A 36 15.66 -10.31 15.20
N GLU A 37 15.57 -9.21 14.46
CA GLU A 37 15.29 -7.88 15.01
C GLU A 37 13.83 -7.71 15.42
N LEU A 38 12.88 -8.31 14.69
CA LEU A 38 11.44 -8.09 14.89
C LEU A 38 10.73 -9.10 15.81
N LYS A 39 11.31 -10.29 16.02
CA LYS A 39 10.68 -11.43 16.71
C LYS A 39 10.18 -11.16 18.13
N LYS A 40 10.69 -10.13 18.80
CA LYS A 40 10.23 -9.73 20.14
C LYS A 40 8.78 -9.26 20.09
N ASP A 41 8.42 -8.49 19.06
CA ASP A 41 7.11 -7.89 18.90
C ASP A 41 6.23 -8.74 17.96
N TYR A 42 6.87 -9.44 17.01
CA TYR A 42 6.21 -10.31 16.03
C TYR A 42 6.71 -11.76 16.11
N PRO A 43 6.41 -12.51 17.19
CA PRO A 43 6.96 -13.87 17.39
C PRO A 43 6.32 -14.95 16.50
N LYS A 44 5.19 -14.66 15.86
CA LYS A 44 4.47 -15.62 15.00
C LYS A 44 4.86 -15.40 13.54
N VAL A 45 5.27 -16.48 12.90
CA VAL A 45 5.66 -16.52 11.49
C VAL A 45 4.70 -17.44 10.73
N GLU A 46 4.16 -16.95 9.63
CA GLU A 46 3.41 -17.72 8.65
C GLU A 46 4.21 -17.79 7.34
N ASN A 47 4.30 -18.99 6.75
CA ASN A 47 4.87 -19.18 5.43
C ASN A 47 3.83 -18.82 4.37
N LEU A 48 4.20 -17.97 3.41
CA LEU A 48 3.30 -17.61 2.32
C LEU A 48 3.31 -18.68 1.21
N PRO A 49 2.25 -18.78 0.39
CA PRO A 49 2.09 -19.85 -0.60
C PRO A 49 3.24 -19.96 -1.61
N ILE A 50 3.94 -18.88 -1.90
CA ILE A 50 5.13 -18.87 -2.77
C ILE A 50 6.23 -19.81 -2.27
N LEU A 51 6.26 -20.11 -0.97
CA LEU A 51 7.22 -21.05 -0.40
C LEU A 51 7.03 -22.50 -0.87
N GLN A 52 5.88 -22.83 -1.47
CA GLN A 52 5.63 -24.14 -2.09
C GLN A 52 6.34 -24.33 -3.43
N LEU A 53 6.79 -23.24 -4.07
CA LEU A 53 7.58 -23.31 -5.30
C LEU A 53 9.07 -23.59 -5.00
N PRO A 54 9.78 -24.37 -5.82
CA PRO A 54 11.22 -24.55 -5.68
C PRO A 54 12.01 -23.24 -5.85
N ASP A 55 13.15 -23.10 -5.15
CA ASP A 55 14.03 -21.92 -5.22
C ASP A 55 14.39 -21.52 -6.66
N ALA A 56 14.74 -22.50 -7.50
CA ALA A 56 15.10 -22.25 -8.90
C ALA A 56 13.94 -21.67 -9.73
N VAL A 57 12.69 -22.04 -9.40
CA VAL A 57 11.50 -21.49 -10.07
C VAL A 57 11.25 -20.05 -9.61
N ARG A 58 11.37 -19.79 -8.30
CA ARG A 58 11.23 -18.44 -7.75
C ARG A 58 12.26 -17.46 -8.31
N ALA A 59 13.51 -17.89 -8.41
CA ALA A 59 14.60 -17.05 -8.87
C ALA A 59 14.57 -16.77 -10.38
N ALA A 60 13.91 -17.63 -11.17
CA ALA A 60 13.87 -17.51 -12.62
C ALA A 60 12.71 -16.63 -13.15
N ASP A 61 11.65 -16.42 -12.37
CA ASP A 61 10.49 -15.64 -12.78
C ASP A 61 10.54 -14.22 -12.17
N PRO A 62 10.69 -13.17 -12.99
CA PRO A 62 10.72 -11.78 -12.52
C PRO A 62 9.47 -11.36 -11.73
N ASN A 63 8.31 -11.97 -11.98
CA ASN A 63 7.07 -11.66 -11.25
C ASN A 63 7.12 -12.07 -9.77
N PHE A 64 8.11 -12.90 -9.40
CA PHE A 64 8.31 -13.37 -8.04
C PHE A 64 9.40 -12.63 -7.28
N GLN A 65 10.17 -11.76 -7.94
CA GLN A 65 11.28 -11.02 -7.33
C GLN A 65 10.87 -10.28 -6.05
N PHE A 66 9.76 -9.56 -6.10
CA PHE A 66 9.25 -8.77 -4.98
C PHE A 66 8.06 -9.42 -4.26
N LYS A 67 7.93 -10.76 -4.34
CA LYS A 67 6.89 -11.47 -3.58
C LYS A 67 7.41 -11.81 -2.18
N PRO A 68 6.71 -11.41 -1.11
CA PRO A 68 7.12 -11.79 0.22
C PRO A 68 6.99 -13.30 0.41
N HIS A 69 7.93 -13.88 1.16
CA HIS A 69 7.97 -15.30 1.48
C HIS A 69 7.34 -15.60 2.84
N TYR A 70 7.45 -14.67 3.78
CA TYR A 70 7.02 -14.84 5.16
C TYR A 70 6.10 -13.70 5.55
N LYS A 71 5.19 -14.00 6.47
CA LYS A 71 4.29 -13.03 7.11
C LYS A 71 4.46 -13.11 8.61
N LEU A 72 4.66 -11.95 9.23
CA LEU A 72 4.70 -11.75 10.66
C LEU A 72 3.43 -11.01 11.07
N LEU A 73 2.76 -11.47 12.12
CA LEU A 73 1.47 -10.94 12.56
C LEU A 73 1.52 -10.53 14.03
N ASP A 74 1.06 -9.32 14.33
CA ASP A 74 0.66 -8.92 15.67
C ASP A 74 -0.85 -8.57 15.72
N LYS A 75 -1.27 -7.76 16.69
CA LYS A 75 -2.67 -7.35 16.84
C LYS A 75 -3.11 -6.22 15.91
N GLU A 76 -2.15 -5.45 15.41
CA GLU A 76 -2.35 -4.12 14.81
C GLU A 76 -1.70 -3.97 13.43
N PHE A 77 -0.74 -4.84 13.11
CA PHE A 77 0.07 -4.76 11.91
C PHE A 77 0.45 -6.14 11.40
N VAL A 78 0.63 -6.19 10.08
CA VAL A 78 1.20 -7.32 9.35
C VAL A 78 2.47 -6.85 8.67
N ILE A 79 3.56 -7.60 8.89
CA ILE A 79 4.83 -7.38 8.20
C ILE A 79 5.06 -8.57 7.28
N GLN A 80 5.32 -8.33 6.00
CA GLN A 80 5.72 -9.39 5.09
C GLN A 80 7.15 -9.18 4.63
N ILE A 81 7.90 -10.28 4.53
CA ILE A 81 9.33 -10.25 4.24
C ILE A 81 9.61 -11.24 3.12
N GLY A 82 10.20 -10.74 2.04
CA GLY A 82 10.82 -11.53 0.99
C GLY A 82 12.31 -11.21 0.89
N PRO A 83 13.03 -11.83 -0.06
CA PRO A 83 14.46 -11.58 -0.22
C PRO A 83 14.78 -10.15 -0.70
N ASN A 84 13.86 -9.52 -1.41
CA ASN A 84 14.01 -8.20 -2.03
C ASN A 84 12.87 -7.23 -1.65
N VAL A 85 12.09 -7.57 -0.63
CA VAL A 85 10.90 -6.78 -0.25
C VAL A 85 10.62 -6.86 1.24
N VAL A 86 10.24 -5.74 1.83
CA VAL A 86 9.55 -5.67 3.12
C VAL A 86 8.27 -4.86 2.92
N SER A 87 7.14 -5.40 3.37
CA SER A 87 5.88 -4.66 3.43
C SER A 87 5.35 -4.57 4.85
N ILE A 88 4.69 -3.46 5.16
CA ILE A 88 4.12 -3.14 6.46
C ILE A 88 2.68 -2.68 6.22
N SER A 89 1.71 -3.38 6.80
CA SER A 89 0.29 -3.08 6.60
C SER A 89 -0.45 -2.98 7.93
N SER A 90 -1.46 -2.11 7.96
CA SER A 90 -2.38 -2.02 9.11
C SER A 90 -3.29 -3.26 9.17
N TYR A 91 -3.61 -3.71 10.38
CA TYR A 91 -4.45 -4.89 10.61
C TYR A 91 -5.22 -4.77 11.93
N PRO A 92 -6.43 -5.33 12.07
CA PRO A 92 -7.34 -5.74 10.98
C PRO A 92 -7.98 -4.54 10.27
N GLU A 93 -7.81 -3.34 10.81
CA GLU A 93 -8.39 -2.09 10.33
C GLU A 93 -7.31 -1.01 10.30
N TYR A 94 -7.56 0.07 9.55
CA TYR A 94 -6.65 1.20 9.49
C TYR A 94 -6.71 2.04 10.77
N LEU A 95 -5.55 2.21 11.41
CA LEU A 95 -5.44 2.89 12.71
C LEU A 95 -5.15 4.40 12.60
N GLY A 96 -5.20 4.95 11.38
CA GLY A 96 -4.86 6.34 11.09
C GLY A 96 -3.36 6.57 10.83
N TRP A 97 -3.05 7.67 10.15
CA TRP A 97 -1.71 7.94 9.63
C TRP A 97 -0.65 8.10 10.73
N GLU A 98 -0.99 8.79 11.82
CA GLU A 98 -0.05 9.02 12.94
C GLU A 98 0.49 7.69 13.49
N ARG A 99 -0.41 6.74 13.75
CA ARG A 99 -0.03 5.43 14.29
C ARG A 99 0.62 4.53 13.25
N PHE A 100 0.16 4.59 12.00
CA PHE A 100 0.71 3.79 10.92
C PHE A 100 2.14 4.21 10.57
N SER A 101 2.38 5.53 10.44
CA SER A 101 3.70 6.09 10.14
C SER A 101 4.70 5.86 11.27
N GLU A 102 4.29 6.02 12.53
CA GLU A 102 5.14 5.67 13.69
C GLU A 102 5.64 4.22 13.58
N ARG A 103 4.72 3.28 13.31
CA ARG A 103 5.08 1.87 13.17
C ARG A 103 5.97 1.60 11.96
N ILE A 104 5.66 2.23 10.82
CA ILE A 104 6.48 2.16 9.61
C ILE A 104 7.93 2.52 9.93
N PHE A 105 8.16 3.67 10.56
CA PHE A 105 9.51 4.16 10.80
C PHE A 105 10.24 3.35 11.87
N ASP A 106 9.56 2.85 12.90
CA ASP A 106 10.14 1.89 13.85
C ASP A 106 10.68 0.64 13.15
N ILE A 107 9.87 0.01 12.29
CA ILE A 107 10.26 -1.20 11.57
C ILE A 107 11.40 -0.91 10.60
N LEU A 108 11.30 0.16 9.79
CA LEU A 108 12.35 0.52 8.84
C LEU A 108 13.68 0.83 9.52
N ASN A 109 13.66 1.51 10.68
CA ASN A 109 14.87 1.73 11.47
C ASN A 109 15.51 0.43 11.97
N ARG A 110 14.71 -0.60 12.28
CA ARG A 110 15.21 -1.92 12.69
C ARG A 110 15.75 -2.70 11.50
N VAL A 111 15.07 -2.65 10.36
CA VAL A 111 15.55 -3.24 9.10
C VAL A 111 16.89 -2.60 8.68
N GLN A 112 17.01 -1.27 8.77
CA GLN A 112 18.24 -0.54 8.45
C GLN A 112 19.43 -1.01 9.30
N LYS A 113 19.23 -1.26 10.60
CA LYS A 113 20.30 -1.73 11.52
C LYS A 113 20.92 -3.05 11.09
N VAL A 114 20.17 -3.89 10.39
CA VAL A 114 20.66 -5.19 9.89
C VAL A 114 21.74 -5.00 8.82
N SER A 115 21.78 -3.85 8.14
CA SER A 115 22.82 -3.49 7.16
C SER A 115 22.95 -4.50 6.00
N ILE A 116 21.80 -5.03 5.53
CA ILE A 116 21.75 -6.02 4.43
C ILE A 116 21.20 -5.46 3.12
N ILE A 117 20.61 -4.27 3.14
CA ILE A 117 20.08 -3.61 1.96
C ILE A 117 21.23 -2.88 1.27
N GLU A 118 21.39 -3.15 -0.03
CA GLU A 118 22.37 -2.47 -0.88
C GLU A 118 21.76 -1.19 -1.44
N ASP A 119 20.71 -1.31 -2.26
CA ASP A 119 19.96 -0.21 -2.83
C ASP A 119 18.46 -0.40 -2.62
N VAL A 120 17.73 0.70 -2.47
CA VAL A 120 16.27 0.70 -2.51
C VAL A 120 15.83 0.96 -3.96
N GLU A 121 15.16 -0.01 -4.56
CA GLU A 121 14.70 0.02 -5.95
C GLU A 121 13.31 0.62 -6.09
N GLY A 122 12.52 0.60 -5.01
CA GLY A 122 11.17 1.14 -5.05
C GLY A 122 10.55 1.30 -3.67
N VAL A 123 9.66 2.29 -3.54
CA VAL A 123 8.80 2.47 -2.38
C VAL A 123 7.39 2.79 -2.85
N GLY A 124 6.39 2.16 -2.25
CA GLY A 124 4.98 2.38 -2.57
C GLY A 124 4.14 2.47 -1.31
N ILE A 125 3.22 3.41 -1.27
CA ILE A 125 2.18 3.49 -0.24
C ILE A 125 0.81 3.31 -0.88
N ARG A 126 0.07 2.33 -0.38
CA ARG A 126 -1.18 1.89 -0.96
C ARG A 126 -2.31 1.95 0.06
N TYR A 127 -3.45 2.47 -0.39
CA TYR A 127 -4.69 2.48 0.37
C TYR A 127 -5.81 1.86 -0.46
N ILE A 128 -6.52 0.92 0.17
CA ILE A 128 -7.70 0.30 -0.37
C ILE A 128 -8.90 0.84 0.40
N ASN A 129 -9.73 1.62 -0.29
CA ASN A 129 -10.92 2.25 0.24
C ASN A 129 -12.16 1.50 -0.24
N PHE A 130 -12.93 0.92 0.67
CA PHE A 130 -14.17 0.22 0.37
C PHE A 130 -15.38 1.04 0.82
N PHE A 131 -16.37 1.15 -0.06
CA PHE A 131 -17.64 1.83 0.20
C PHE A 131 -18.76 0.83 -0.02
N GLU A 132 -19.68 0.70 0.95
CA GLU A 132 -20.87 -0.18 0.88
C GLU A 132 -21.96 0.35 -0.07
N GLN A 133 -21.56 1.03 -1.14
CA GLN A 133 -22.42 1.59 -2.18
C GLN A 133 -21.67 1.70 -3.52
N GLY A 134 -22.42 1.95 -4.60
CA GLY A 134 -21.85 2.35 -5.88
C GLY A 134 -21.31 3.78 -5.79
N ILE A 135 -20.02 4.01 -6.06
CA ILE A 135 -19.43 5.35 -5.88
C ILE A 135 -19.28 6.17 -7.17
N PHE A 136 -19.50 5.57 -8.35
CA PHE A 136 -19.22 6.23 -9.63
C PHE A 136 -20.03 7.53 -9.83
N SER A 137 -21.22 7.65 -9.23
CA SER A 137 -21.98 8.90 -9.22
C SER A 137 -21.41 9.96 -8.28
N ASP A 138 -20.66 9.52 -7.27
CA ASP A 138 -20.22 10.30 -6.11
C ASP A 138 -18.78 10.81 -6.26
N ILE A 139 -18.08 10.32 -7.28
CA ILE A 139 -16.73 10.74 -7.65
C ILE A 139 -16.71 11.64 -8.90
N ASP A 140 -15.68 12.45 -9.02
CA ASP A 140 -15.39 13.33 -10.16
C ASP A 140 -14.68 12.54 -11.28
N MET A 141 -15.46 11.68 -11.93
CA MET A 141 -15.00 10.83 -13.03
C MET A 141 -16.15 10.50 -13.97
N ASP A 142 -15.95 10.74 -15.27
CA ASP A 142 -16.90 10.38 -16.32
C ASP A 142 -16.28 9.41 -17.33
N VAL A 143 -16.99 8.30 -17.60
CA VAL A 143 -16.64 7.35 -18.67
C VAL A 143 -17.78 7.27 -19.66
N THR A 144 -17.48 7.51 -20.94
CA THR A 144 -18.47 7.49 -22.02
C THR A 144 -18.04 6.60 -23.19
N ILE A 145 -19.01 6.02 -23.89
CA ILE A 145 -18.81 5.26 -25.14
C ILE A 145 -19.69 5.89 -26.21
N ASN A 146 -19.08 6.41 -27.29
CA ASN A 146 -19.77 7.16 -28.35
C ASN A 146 -20.65 8.29 -27.76
N ASP A 147 -20.06 9.09 -26.86
CA ASP A 147 -20.71 10.19 -26.15
C ASP A 147 -21.93 9.78 -25.29
N LYS A 148 -22.06 8.48 -24.97
CA LYS A 148 -23.11 7.96 -24.08
C LYS A 148 -22.50 7.50 -22.76
N PRO A 149 -23.10 7.86 -21.61
CA PRO A 149 -22.65 7.34 -20.32
C PRO A 149 -22.84 5.83 -20.26
N ILE A 150 -21.95 5.15 -19.54
CA ILE A 150 -22.08 3.71 -19.29
C ILE A 150 -22.81 3.45 -17.96
N GLU A 151 -23.51 2.32 -17.89
CA GLU A 151 -23.99 1.81 -16.60
C GLU A 151 -22.83 1.15 -15.86
N TYR A 152 -22.35 1.75 -14.77
CA TYR A 152 -21.16 1.34 -14.02
C TYR A 152 -21.28 -0.01 -13.27
N ARG A 153 -22.16 -0.94 -13.64
CA ARG A 153 -22.48 -2.14 -12.85
C ARG A 153 -21.26 -3.01 -12.56
N ASN A 154 -20.66 -3.62 -13.58
CA ASN A 154 -19.44 -4.44 -13.49
C ASN A 154 -18.28 -3.72 -14.16
N THR A 155 -17.95 -2.53 -13.64
CA THR A 155 -16.93 -1.67 -14.26
C THR A 155 -15.69 -1.60 -13.39
N ILE A 156 -14.54 -1.77 -14.02
CA ILE A 156 -13.22 -1.51 -13.45
C ILE A 156 -12.58 -0.47 -14.35
N VAL A 157 -12.16 0.65 -13.77
CA VAL A 157 -11.27 1.59 -14.42
C VAL A 157 -9.93 1.56 -13.71
N ARG A 158 -8.85 1.38 -14.47
CA ARG A 158 -7.49 1.40 -13.95
C ARG A 158 -6.62 2.29 -14.82
N THR A 159 -5.86 3.18 -14.19
CA THR A 159 -4.92 4.08 -14.86
C THR A 159 -3.73 4.36 -13.97
N GLU A 160 -2.64 4.84 -14.56
CA GLU A 160 -1.52 5.45 -13.85
C GLU A 160 -1.60 6.97 -14.01
N ILE A 161 -1.24 7.70 -12.96
CA ILE A 161 -1.25 9.17 -12.90
C ILE A 161 0.11 9.62 -12.37
N GLU A 162 0.80 10.48 -13.13
CA GLU A 162 2.03 11.10 -12.68
C GLU A 162 1.74 12.20 -11.64
N GLN A 163 2.43 12.17 -10.51
CA GLN A 163 2.30 13.12 -9.40
C GLN A 163 3.69 13.55 -8.90
N GLU A 164 4.31 14.52 -9.57
CA GLU A 164 5.58 15.18 -9.18
C GLU A 164 6.56 14.27 -8.40
N GLY A 165 7.26 13.38 -9.12
CA GLY A 165 8.23 12.47 -8.52
C GLY A 165 7.64 11.17 -7.97
N PHE A 166 6.32 10.99 -8.05
CA PHE A 166 5.61 9.73 -7.83
C PHE A 166 4.75 9.37 -9.05
N ILE A 167 4.41 8.09 -9.17
CA ILE A 167 3.37 7.58 -10.05
C ILE A 167 2.33 6.93 -9.14
N SER A 168 1.05 7.23 -9.36
CA SER A 168 -0.05 6.59 -8.67
C SER A 168 -0.81 5.66 -9.59
N THR A 169 -0.89 4.38 -9.25
CA THR A 169 -1.89 3.49 -9.84
C THR A 169 -3.23 3.77 -9.18
N LEU A 170 -4.21 4.23 -9.95
CA LEU A 170 -5.60 4.37 -9.52
C LEU A 170 -6.42 3.22 -10.11
N GLN A 171 -7.14 2.48 -9.27
CA GLN A 171 -8.15 1.54 -9.71
C GLN A 171 -9.48 1.79 -8.98
N ILE A 172 -10.55 1.97 -9.76
CA ILE A 172 -11.91 2.13 -9.27
C ILE A 172 -12.75 0.97 -9.76
N THR A 173 -13.37 0.23 -8.85
CA THR A 173 -14.15 -0.97 -9.15
C THR A 173 -15.52 -0.89 -8.53
N ASN A 174 -16.56 -1.23 -9.30
CA ASN A 174 -17.89 -1.50 -8.76
C ASN A 174 -18.11 -3.01 -8.59
N ASN A 175 -19.04 -3.40 -7.72
CA ASN A 175 -19.31 -4.80 -7.36
C ASN A 175 -18.13 -5.54 -6.71
N ALA A 176 -17.31 -4.80 -5.96
CA ALA A 176 -16.35 -5.40 -5.05
C ALA A 176 -17.09 -6.08 -3.89
N VAL A 177 -16.53 -7.19 -3.38
CA VAL A 177 -17.04 -7.88 -2.19
C VAL A 177 -15.99 -7.79 -1.08
N HIS A 178 -16.34 -7.15 0.03
CA HIS A 178 -15.51 -7.08 1.22
C HIS A 178 -16.32 -7.53 2.43
N GLN A 179 -15.83 -8.51 3.20
CA GLN A 179 -16.52 -9.07 4.38
C GLN A 179 -18.00 -9.43 4.12
N SER A 180 -18.30 -10.06 2.98
CA SER A 180 -19.66 -10.42 2.52
C SER A 180 -20.60 -9.25 2.19
N LYS A 181 -20.08 -8.02 2.16
CA LYS A 181 -20.81 -6.84 1.72
C LYS A 181 -20.41 -6.49 0.29
N GLN A 182 -21.38 -6.09 -0.51
CA GLN A 182 -21.17 -5.65 -1.88
C GLN A 182 -21.03 -4.12 -1.91
N GLY A 183 -20.11 -3.62 -2.71
CA GLY A 183 -19.82 -2.19 -2.75
C GLY A 183 -18.86 -1.83 -3.88
N SER A 184 -18.23 -0.66 -3.73
CA SER A 184 -17.19 -0.19 -4.63
C SER A 184 -15.86 -0.04 -3.91
N LEU A 185 -14.79 0.00 -4.69
CA LEU A 185 -13.43 0.11 -4.20
C LEU A 185 -12.70 1.22 -4.94
N ILE A 186 -12.00 2.09 -4.20
CA ILE A 186 -10.93 2.96 -4.72
C ILE A 186 -9.61 2.42 -4.18
N ASP A 187 -8.75 1.95 -5.07
CA ASP A 187 -7.41 1.45 -4.81
C ASP A 187 -6.41 2.48 -5.33
N ILE A 188 -5.57 3.02 -4.47
CA ILE A 188 -4.50 3.93 -4.89
C ILE A 188 -3.20 3.41 -4.33
N ASP A 189 -2.22 3.20 -5.22
CA ASP A 189 -0.83 2.89 -4.88
C ASP A 189 0.06 3.99 -5.43
N ALA A 190 0.54 4.88 -4.55
CA ALA A 190 1.47 5.95 -4.87
C ALA A 190 2.90 5.46 -4.65
N PHE A 191 3.64 5.30 -5.74
CA PHE A 191 4.97 4.69 -5.71
C PHE A 191 6.03 5.50 -6.45
N LYS A 192 7.28 5.22 -6.12
CA LYS A 192 8.49 5.86 -6.63
C LYS A 192 9.58 4.81 -6.80
N GLU A 193 10.31 4.86 -7.92
CA GLU A 193 11.41 3.93 -8.25
C GLU A 193 12.74 4.67 -8.54
N ASP A 194 12.73 6.01 -8.52
CA ASP A 194 13.89 6.86 -8.78
C ASP A 194 14.23 7.76 -7.58
N GLY A 195 15.47 8.25 -7.50
CA GLY A 195 15.89 9.16 -6.42
C GLY A 195 15.93 8.54 -5.02
N LEU A 196 16.13 7.22 -4.93
CA LEU A 196 16.09 6.44 -3.68
C LEU A 196 17.47 6.11 -3.09
N GLN A 197 18.55 6.70 -3.61
CA GLN A 197 19.93 6.39 -3.18
C GLN A 197 20.16 6.65 -1.69
N ASP A 198 19.56 7.73 -1.15
CA ASP A 198 19.62 8.09 0.27
C ASP A 198 18.33 7.73 1.02
N PHE A 199 17.60 6.69 0.58
CA PHE A 199 16.24 6.40 1.07
C PHE A 199 16.17 6.37 2.61
N PHE A 200 17.07 5.66 3.28
CA PHE A 200 16.98 5.52 4.74
C PHE A 200 17.23 6.83 5.50
N ASP A 201 17.99 7.76 4.93
CA ASP A 201 18.24 9.08 5.50
C ASP A 201 17.05 10.02 5.26
N LYS A 202 16.32 9.84 4.15
CA LYS A 202 15.17 10.66 3.73
C LYS A 202 13.82 9.96 3.87
N LYS A 203 13.76 8.79 4.52
CA LYS A 203 12.58 7.90 4.52
C LYS A 203 11.31 8.58 5.02
N GLU A 204 11.42 9.47 6.01
CA GLU A 204 10.28 10.19 6.56
C GLU A 204 9.69 11.18 5.54
N GLU A 205 10.55 11.91 4.82
CA GLU A 205 10.16 12.82 3.74
C GLU A 205 9.55 12.04 2.58
N ILE A 206 10.25 11.02 2.05
CA ILE A 206 9.81 10.25 0.88
C ILE A 206 8.47 9.55 1.14
N ILE A 207 8.34 8.87 2.28
CA ILE A 207 7.10 8.15 2.62
C ILE A 207 5.97 9.15 2.94
N GLY A 208 6.29 10.27 3.59
CA GLY A 208 5.34 11.35 3.85
C GLY A 208 4.80 11.96 2.55
N ASP A 209 5.68 12.21 1.58
CA ASP A 209 5.30 12.72 0.26
C ASP A 209 4.42 11.73 -0.49
N GLY A 210 4.77 10.44 -0.48
CA GLY A 210 3.94 9.39 -1.07
C GLY A 210 2.54 9.35 -0.43
N HIS A 211 2.47 9.42 0.90
CA HIS A 211 1.19 9.50 1.63
C HIS A 211 0.38 10.71 1.20
N MET A 212 1.02 11.88 1.06
CA MET A 212 0.36 13.09 0.60
C MET A 212 -0.12 12.97 -0.85
N LYS A 213 0.66 12.35 -1.76
CA LYS A 213 0.24 12.14 -3.15
C LYS A 213 -0.97 11.22 -3.26
N GLU A 214 -0.98 10.12 -2.51
CA GLU A 214 -2.15 9.26 -2.43
C GLU A 214 -3.37 10.03 -1.91
N LYS A 215 -3.20 10.74 -0.80
CA LYS A 215 -4.27 11.50 -0.14
C LYS A 215 -4.83 12.61 -1.04
N GLU A 216 -3.96 13.34 -1.72
CA GLU A 216 -4.33 14.36 -2.71
C GLU A 216 -5.18 13.76 -3.82
N LEU A 217 -4.76 12.61 -4.37
CA LEU A 217 -5.50 11.92 -5.42
C LEU A 217 -6.86 11.43 -4.90
N PHE A 218 -6.89 10.75 -3.75
CA PHE A 218 -8.13 10.25 -3.15
C PHE A 218 -9.17 11.37 -2.97
N TYR A 219 -8.81 12.49 -2.33
CA TYR A 219 -9.75 13.58 -2.10
C TYR A 219 -10.09 14.36 -3.37
N SER A 220 -9.19 14.42 -4.36
CA SER A 220 -9.51 15.03 -5.67
C SER A 220 -10.60 14.26 -6.42
N LEU A 221 -10.75 12.95 -6.15
CA LEU A 221 -11.79 12.13 -6.77
C LEU A 221 -13.16 12.36 -6.14
N LEU A 222 -13.27 12.84 -4.90
CA LEU A 222 -14.56 12.91 -4.22
C LEU A 222 -15.29 14.22 -4.58
N LYS A 223 -16.53 14.13 -5.07
CA LYS A 223 -17.37 15.33 -5.24
C LYS A 223 -17.62 15.98 -3.88
N GLU A 224 -17.66 17.32 -3.85
CA GLU A 224 -17.84 18.08 -2.61
C GLU A 224 -19.05 17.62 -1.79
N ASP A 225 -20.19 17.37 -2.45
CA ASP A 225 -21.41 16.96 -1.76
C ASP A 225 -21.31 15.55 -1.19
N PHE A 226 -20.57 14.64 -1.85
CA PHE A 226 -20.29 13.32 -1.29
C PHE A 226 -19.32 13.42 -0.11
N LEU A 227 -18.24 14.19 -0.25
CA LEU A 227 -17.28 14.40 0.84
C LEU A 227 -17.94 14.94 2.11
N LYS A 228 -18.92 15.85 2.00
CA LYS A 228 -19.71 16.35 3.16
C LYS A 228 -20.46 15.24 3.89
N THR A 229 -20.90 14.18 3.20
CA THR A 229 -21.58 13.04 3.83
C THR A 229 -20.64 12.17 4.67
N LEU A 230 -19.33 12.28 4.43
CA LEU A 230 -18.28 11.54 5.13
C LEU A 230 -17.70 12.31 6.32
N ASN A 231 -18.42 13.31 6.86
CA ASN A 231 -18.09 14.03 8.09
C ASN A 231 -16.59 14.44 8.21
N PRO A 232 -16.02 15.18 7.24
CA PRO A 232 -14.59 15.46 7.20
C PRO A 232 -14.13 16.32 8.38
N VAL A 233 -12.98 15.98 8.95
CA VAL A 233 -12.31 16.77 10.00
C VAL A 233 -10.98 17.27 9.45
N TYR A 234 -10.72 18.58 9.57
CA TYR A 234 -9.53 19.28 9.04
C TYR A 234 -8.47 19.52 10.11
#